data_AF-A0A6N3ALD4-F1
#
_entry.id   AF-A0A6N3ALD4-F1
#
_cell.length_a   1.000
_cell.length_b   1.000
_cell.length_c   1.000
_cell.angle_alpha   90.00
_cell.angle_beta   90.00
_cell.angle_gamma   90.00
#
_symmetry.space_group_name_H-M   'P 1'
#
loop_
_entity.id
_entity.type
_entity.pdbx_description
1 polymer ?
#
loop_
_entity_poly.entity_id
_entity_poly.type
_entity_poly.pdbx_seq_one_letter_code
_entity_poly.pdbx_strand_id
1 'polypeptide(L)'
;MLVSYMSYGGCGDKKVRLNANGKDVPATYTCVSVGADRIEHFSVNDASKVNEMVNHLKSDFTLLLQNDIKVWAANIKTPKYGLAPKF
;
A
#
# COMPACT_ATOMS: atom_id res chain seq x y z
N MET A 1 1.48 6.43 6.44
CA MET A 1 2.01 5.55 5.37
C MET A 1 1.25 5.86 4.09
N LEU A 2 1.95 5.96 2.95
CA LEU A 2 1.32 6.12 1.64
C LEU A 2 1.38 4.78 0.89
N VAL A 3 0.25 4.31 0.42
CA VAL A 3 0.15 3.18 -0.51
C VAL A 3 -0.32 3.75 -1.84
N SER A 4 0.45 3.54 -2.90
CA SER A 4 0.09 3.96 -4.25
C SER A 4 0.30 2.82 -5.23
N TYR A 5 -0.67 2.55 -6.09
CA TYR A 5 -0.56 1.56 -7.16
C TYR A 5 -1.39 1.98 -8.36
N MET A 6 -1.03 1.46 -9.53
CA MET A 6 -1.76 1.71 -10.78
C MET A 6 -2.77 0.58 -11.02
N SER A 7 -3.95 0.93 -11.49
CA SER A 7 -5.01 0.00 -11.87
C SER A 7 -5.69 0.44 -13.16
N TYR A 8 -6.36 -0.49 -13.84
CA TYR A 8 -7.04 -0.21 -15.08
C TYR A 8 -8.35 0.58 -14.87
N GLY A 9 -8.64 1.49 -15.79
CA GLY A 9 -9.86 2.29 -15.84
C GLY A 9 -9.71 3.69 -15.25
N GLY A 10 -10.77 4.50 -15.38
CA GLY A 10 -10.78 5.89 -14.91
C GLY A 10 -11.07 6.02 -13.41
N CYS A 11 -10.77 7.22 -12.87
CA CYS A 11 -11.24 7.59 -11.55
C CYS A 11 -12.76 7.75 -11.55
N GLY A 12 -13.44 7.21 -10.53
CA GLY A 12 -14.86 7.44 -10.30
C GLY A 12 -15.12 7.87 -8.86
N ASP A 13 -16.37 8.19 -8.52
CA ASP A 13 -16.77 8.73 -7.21
C ASP A 13 -16.78 7.70 -6.07
N LYS A 14 -16.14 6.54 -6.24
CA LYS A 14 -16.14 5.50 -5.20
C LYS A 14 -15.26 5.91 -4.04
N LYS A 15 -15.85 5.91 -2.84
CA LYS A 15 -15.10 5.88 -1.58
C LYS A 15 -14.50 4.49 -1.39
N VAL A 16 -13.27 4.32 -1.86
CA VAL A 16 -12.52 3.07 -1.69
C VAL A 16 -11.82 3.11 -0.33
N ARG A 17 -11.97 2.05 0.46
CA ARG A 17 -11.19 1.85 1.70
C ARG A 17 -9.92 1.10 1.36
N LEU A 18 -8.85 1.36 2.11
CA LEU A 18 -7.66 0.50 2.02
C LEU A 18 -7.99 -0.82 2.71
N ASN A 19 -7.90 -1.94 1.99
CA ASN A 19 -7.93 -3.25 2.61
C ASN A 19 -6.50 -3.76 2.80
N ALA A 20 -6.18 -4.20 4.02
CA ALA A 20 -4.91 -4.84 4.35
C ALA A 20 -5.17 -6.15 5.10
N ASN A 21 -4.70 -7.27 4.55
CA ASN A 21 -4.91 -8.63 5.07
C ASN A 21 -6.40 -8.93 5.35
N GLY A 22 -7.31 -8.51 4.46
CA GLY A 22 -8.75 -8.71 4.61
C GLY A 22 -9.44 -7.75 5.58
N LYS A 23 -8.70 -6.83 6.22
CA LYS A 23 -9.26 -5.83 7.14
C LYS A 23 -9.31 -4.45 6.51
N ASP A 24 -10.41 -3.73 6.75
CA ASP A 24 -10.51 -2.32 6.38
C ASP A 24 -9.59 -1.45 7.26
N VAL A 25 -8.75 -0.67 6.60
CA VAL A 25 -7.86 0.32 7.20
C VAL A 25 -8.37 1.71 6.84
N PRO A 26 -8.67 2.58 7.83
CA PRO A 26 -9.00 3.97 7.58
C PRO A 26 -7.87 4.68 6.82
N ALA A 27 -8.19 5.19 5.63
CA ALA A 27 -7.26 5.89 4.76
C ALA A 27 -7.97 6.99 3.99
N THR A 28 -7.27 8.09 3.74
CA THR A 28 -7.72 9.09 2.76
C THR A 28 -7.40 8.59 1.37
N TYR A 29 -8.43 8.40 0.55
CA TYR A 29 -8.31 7.96 -0.83
C TYR A 29 -8.24 9.15 -1.79
N THR A 30 -7.27 9.13 -2.69
CA THR A 30 -7.20 10.02 -3.85
C THR A 30 -6.91 9.22 -5.11
N CYS A 31 -7.44 9.68 -6.24
CA CYS A 31 -7.29 9.00 -7.52
C CYS A 31 -6.87 9.99 -8.60
N VAL A 32 -5.92 9.58 -9.44
CA VAL A 32 -5.44 10.37 -10.58
C VAL A 32 -5.55 9.52 -11.84
N SER A 33 -6.22 10.02 -12.89
CA SER A 33 -6.34 9.30 -14.17
C SER A 33 -5.09 9.52 -15.01
N VAL A 34 -4.58 8.45 -15.65
CA VAL A 34 -3.38 8.43 -16.49
C VAL A 34 -3.68 7.61 -17.75
N GLY A 35 -4.08 8.29 -18.82
CA GLY A 35 -4.48 7.62 -20.07
C GLY A 35 -5.72 6.74 -19.86
N ALA A 36 -5.60 5.45 -20.15
CA ALA A 36 -6.65 4.45 -19.92
C ALA A 36 -6.62 3.85 -18.49
N ASP A 37 -5.57 4.17 -17.72
CA ASP A 37 -5.35 3.67 -16.37
C ASP A 37 -5.59 4.78 -15.34
N ARG A 38 -5.46 4.43 -14.07
CA ARG A 38 -5.49 5.35 -12.94
C ARG A 38 -4.46 4.94 -11.89
N ILE A 39 -4.02 5.93 -11.13
CA ILE A 39 -3.22 5.73 -9.93
C ILE A 39 -4.13 5.94 -8.73
N GLU A 40 -4.18 4.92 -7.88
CA GLU A 40 -4.92 4.94 -6.62
C GLU A 40 -3.96 5.20 -5.47
N HIS A 41 -4.24 6.23 -4.68
CA HIS A 41 -3.46 6.62 -3.52
C HIS A 41 -4.28 6.47 -2.24
N PHE A 42 -3.69 5.82 -1.24
CA PHE A 42 -4.25 5.66 0.10
C PHE A 42 -3.27 6.21 1.12
N SER A 43 -3.66 7.32 1.76
CA SER A 43 -2.89 7.92 2.85
C SER A 43 -3.44 7.45 4.19
N VAL A 44 -2.66 6.63 4.89
CA VAL A 44 -2.99 6.10 6.22
C VAL A 44 -2.31 6.96 7.27
N ASN A 45 -3.11 7.67 8.07
CA ASN A 45 -2.63 8.56 9.13
C ASN A 45 -2.74 7.95 10.53
N ASP A 46 -3.45 6.84 10.71
CA ASP A 46 -3.54 6.13 11.99
C ASP A 46 -2.22 5.40 12.29
N ALA A 47 -1.50 5.88 13.31
CA ALA A 47 -0.20 5.34 13.70
C ALA A 47 -0.26 3.87 14.14
N SER A 48 -1.35 3.45 14.80
CA SER A 48 -1.54 2.06 15.23
C SER A 48 -1.64 1.14 14.03
N LYS A 49 -2.45 1.53 13.03
CA LYS A 49 -2.61 0.77 11.77
C LYS A 49 -1.35 0.74 10.92
N VAL A 50 -0.62 1.86 10.86
CA VAL A 50 0.68 1.90 10.19
C VAL A 50 1.66 0.93 10.85
N ASN A 51 1.74 0.96 12.19
CA ASN A 51 2.64 0.07 12.92
C ASN A 51 2.24 -1.41 12.77
N GLU A 52 0.94 -1.75 12.75
CA GLU A 52 0.45 -3.11 12.46
C GLU A 52 0.98 -3.61 11.11
N MET A 53 0.82 -2.82 10.04
CA MET A 53 1.29 -3.19 8.69
C MET A 53 2.81 -3.27 8.59
N VAL A 54 3.53 -2.32 9.19
CA VAL A 54 5.01 -2.32 9.19
C VAL A 54 5.56 -3.51 9.97
N ASN A 55 4.96 -3.85 11.12
CA ASN A 55 5.37 -5.01 11.90
C ASN A 55 5.12 -6.33 11.15
N HIS A 56 4.03 -6.41 10.38
CA HIS A 56 3.75 -7.55 9.51
C HIS A 56 4.79 -7.71 8.39
N LEU A 57 5.21 -6.61 7.76
CA LEU A 57 6.29 -6.63 6.78
C LEU A 57 7.64 -6.98 7.44
N LYS A 58 7.87 -6.52 8.67
CA LYS A 58 9.05 -6.87 9.48
C LYS A 58 9.03 -8.29 10.02
N SER A 59 7.99 -9.09 9.84
CA SER A 59 8.00 -10.51 10.26
C SER A 59 8.25 -11.46 9.08
N ASP A 60 8.72 -10.95 7.94
CA ASP A 60 8.90 -11.65 6.65
C ASP A 60 7.60 -12.17 6.03
N PHE A 61 6.44 -11.77 6.56
CA PHE A 61 5.16 -12.11 5.95
C PHE A 61 4.78 -11.11 4.86
N THR A 62 4.13 -11.63 3.82
CA THR A 62 3.54 -10.81 2.76
C THR A 62 2.34 -10.04 3.32
N LEU A 63 2.29 -8.74 3.06
CA LEU A 63 1.11 -7.92 3.27
C LEU A 63 0.21 -8.01 2.03
N LEU A 64 -1.03 -8.44 2.19
CA LEU A 64 -2.01 -8.49 1.11
C LEU A 64 -2.82 -7.19 1.10
N LEU A 65 -2.69 -6.40 0.05
CA LEU A 65 -3.43 -5.16 -0.14
C LEU A 65 -4.55 -5.39 -1.16
N GLN A 66 -5.73 -4.81 -0.90
CA GLN A 66 -6.89 -4.86 -1.80
C GLN A 66 -7.32 -6.27 -2.24
N ASN A 67 -6.91 -7.29 -1.47
CA ASN A 67 -7.12 -8.71 -1.70
C ASN A 67 -6.42 -9.31 -2.94
N ASP A 68 -5.62 -8.54 -3.67
CA ASP A 68 -4.96 -8.97 -4.91
C ASP A 68 -3.46 -8.63 -4.95
N ILE A 69 -3.03 -7.54 -4.31
CA ILE A 69 -1.64 -7.07 -4.34
C ILE A 69 -0.85 -7.67 -3.18
N LYS A 70 0.14 -8.50 -3.48
CA LYS A 70 1.07 -9.10 -2.51
C LYS A 70 2.32 -8.23 -2.37
N VAL A 71 2.53 -7.63 -1.20
CA VAL A 71 3.70 -6.79 -0.89
C VAL A 71 4.65 -7.54 0.04
N TRP A 72 5.92 -7.59 -0.35
CA TRP A 72 7.02 -8.11 0.46
C TRP A 72 8.19 -7.13 0.45
N ALA A 73 8.85 -6.97 1.59
CA ALA A 73 9.89 -5.97 1.79
C ALA A 73 11.17 -6.58 2.39
N ALA A 74 12.08 -7.05 1.52
CA ALA A 74 13.29 -7.79 1.89
C ALA A 74 14.28 -7.06 2.81
N ASN A 75 14.20 -5.73 2.93
CA ASN A 75 15.18 -4.90 3.65
C ASN A 75 14.56 -4.04 4.77
N ILE A 76 13.33 -4.33 5.19
CA ILE A 76 12.62 -3.50 6.19
C ILE A 76 13.10 -3.76 7.63
N LYS A 77 13.71 -4.93 7.90
CA LYS A 77 14.26 -5.31 9.22
C LYS A 77 15.61 -4.64 9.51
N THR A 78 16.50 -4.65 8.52
CA THR A 78 17.89 -4.21 8.65
C THR A 78 18.23 -3.21 7.54
N PRO A 79 17.63 -2.00 7.55
CA PRO A 79 17.78 -1.06 6.46
C PRO A 79 19.26 -0.71 6.27
N LYS A 80 19.81 -1.11 5.13
CA LYS A 80 21.12 -0.64 4.68
C LYS A 80 20.93 0.68 3.93
N TYR A 81 21.17 1.78 4.62
CA TYR A 81 21.13 3.11 4.02
C TYR A 81 22.10 3.20 2.83
N GLY A 82 21.66 3.80 1.72
CA GLY A 82 22.46 3.96 0.50
C GLY A 82 22.49 2.78 -0.47
N LEU A 83 21.80 1.66 -0.16
CA LEU A 83 21.66 0.52 -1.06
C LEU A 83 20.22 0.40 -1.56
N ALA A 84 19.99 0.76 -2.83
CA ALA A 84 18.77 0.35 -3.54
C ALA A 84 18.82 -1.16 -3.83
N PRO A 85 17.66 -1.84 -3.93
CA PRO A 85 17.63 -3.24 -4.34
C PRO A 85 18.28 -3.38 -5.73
N LYS A 86 19.17 -4.37 -5.89
CA LYS A 86 19.67 -4.77 -7.21
C LYS A 86 18.59 -5.67 -7.83
N PHE A 87 17.84 -5.13 -8.78
CA PHE A 87 16.93 -5.92 -9.62
C PHE A 87 17.66 -6.41 -10.86
#